data_AF-A0A699IG24-F1
#
_entry.id   AF-A0A699IG24-F1
#
_cell.length_a   1.000
_cell.length_b   1.000
_cell.length_c   1.000
_cell.angle_alpha   90.00
_cell.angle_beta   90.00
_cell.angle_gamma   90.00
#
_symmetry.space_group_name_H-M   'P 1'
#
loop_
_entity.id
_entity.type
_entity.pdbx_description
1 polymer ?
#
loop_
_entity_poly.entity_id
_entity_poly.type
_entity_poly.pdbx_seq_one_letter_code
_entity_poly.pdbx_strand_id
1 'polypeptide(L)'
;MTKTAQTNGTDALIWSIAVKKMLSDNGVLTPSTEVAELLVNDICWSSNVSPMAWKYLEKALVVGIVSPLFVLALLSESVIPRRRSQPAAYRLYLELLRRHVVPLASEVNGPMYRKIMESIDDVLHLSQRFSILSKEPGLLLVEFVFAIVWQLLDASLDDEGLLELVPEKKSTWSIKPQEMEIDDHIVGEKKMDRSDRLYKTNITLAIEIMGELYRNKVTSRILYLARLNM
;
A
#
# COMPACT_ATOMS: atom_id res chain seq x y z
N MET A 1 -16.17 10.96 -10.04
CA MET A 1 -16.33 9.84 -11.00
C MET A 1 -16.53 8.51 -10.30
N THR A 2 -15.59 8.05 -9.46
CA THR A 2 -15.70 6.74 -8.77
C THR A 2 -16.93 6.66 -7.86
N LYS A 3 -17.19 7.69 -7.03
CA LYS A 3 -18.42 7.77 -6.23
C LYS A 3 -19.69 7.70 -7.07
N THR A 4 -19.75 8.44 -8.18
CA THR A 4 -20.90 8.43 -9.10
C THR A 4 -21.11 7.08 -9.78
N ALA A 5 -20.03 6.40 -10.16
CA ALA A 5 -20.08 5.05 -10.72
C ALA A 5 -20.59 4.05 -9.68
N GLN A 6 -20.16 4.19 -8.41
CA GLN A 6 -20.65 3.38 -7.30
C GLN A 6 -22.14 3.60 -7.04
N THR A 7 -22.62 4.85 -6.99
CA THR A 7 -24.05 5.15 -6.79
C THR A 7 -24.91 4.61 -7.93
N ASN A 8 -24.38 4.61 -9.15
CA ASN A 8 -25.08 4.12 -10.33
C ASN A 8 -24.92 2.60 -10.54
N GLY A 9 -24.24 1.89 -9.63
CA GLY A 9 -24.00 0.45 -9.76
C GLY A 9 -23.22 0.06 -11.02
N THR A 10 -22.40 0.97 -11.55
CA THR A 10 -21.61 0.71 -12.76
C THR A 10 -20.62 -0.42 -12.50
N ASP A 11 -20.46 -1.32 -13.46
CA ASP A 11 -19.43 -2.36 -13.37
C ASP A 11 -18.02 -1.74 -13.34
N ALA A 12 -17.16 -2.23 -12.45
CA ALA A 12 -15.83 -1.65 -12.24
C ALA A 12 -14.91 -1.79 -13.47
N LEU A 13 -15.08 -2.86 -14.26
CA LEU A 13 -14.31 -3.02 -15.50
C LEU A 13 -14.81 -2.03 -16.56
N ILE A 14 -16.13 -1.89 -16.73
CA ILE A 14 -16.72 -0.89 -17.65
C ILE A 14 -16.26 0.53 -17.29
N TRP A 15 -16.32 0.89 -16.01
CA TRP A 15 -15.79 2.17 -15.52
C TRP A 15 -14.32 2.35 -15.87
N SER A 16 -13.49 1.31 -15.65
CA SER A 16 -12.05 1.42 -15.89
C SER A 16 -11.73 1.61 -17.37
N ILE A 17 -12.44 0.94 -18.27
CA ILE A 17 -12.27 1.12 -19.72
C ILE A 17 -12.68 2.54 -20.13
N ALA A 18 -13.79 3.05 -19.60
CA ALA A 18 -14.27 4.40 -19.88
C ALA A 18 -13.28 5.47 -19.38
N VAL A 19 -12.76 5.32 -18.16
CA VAL A 19 -11.75 6.23 -17.60
C VAL A 19 -10.45 6.18 -18.42
N LYS A 20 -9.96 4.98 -18.76
CA LYS A 20 -8.74 4.84 -19.58
C LYS A 20 -8.90 5.52 -20.93
N LYS A 21 -10.05 5.33 -21.58
CA LYS A 21 -10.36 6.01 -22.85
C LYS A 21 -10.37 7.53 -22.68
N MET A 22 -11.09 8.04 -21.66
CA MET A 22 -11.15 9.46 -21.38
C MET A 22 -9.76 10.07 -21.12
N LEU A 23 -8.90 9.39 -20.37
CA LEU A 23 -7.52 9.82 -20.15
C LEU A 23 -6.74 9.91 -21.46
N SER A 24 -6.84 8.87 -22.30
CA SER A 24 -6.20 8.86 -23.62
C SER A 24 -6.72 9.97 -24.54
N ASP A 25 -8.03 10.20 -24.58
CA ASP A 25 -8.65 11.25 -25.40
C ASP A 25 -8.22 12.67 -24.96
N ASN A 26 -7.86 12.84 -23.68
CA ASN A 26 -7.33 14.08 -23.12
C ASN A 26 -5.79 14.14 -23.08
N GLY A 27 -5.10 13.19 -23.73
CA GLY A 27 -3.63 13.16 -23.79
C GLY A 27 -2.92 12.84 -22.48
N VAL A 28 -3.63 12.28 -21.49
CA VAL A 28 -3.03 11.88 -20.20
C VAL A 28 -2.34 10.53 -20.35
N LEU A 29 -1.05 10.49 -20.03
CA LEU A 29 -0.26 9.26 -20.05
C LEU A 29 -0.63 8.36 -18.87
N THR A 30 -0.71 7.06 -19.14
CA THR A 30 -0.92 6.02 -18.12
C THR A 30 0.33 5.14 -17.98
N PRO A 31 0.71 4.73 -16.76
CA PRO A 31 0.00 4.96 -15.49
C PRO A 31 0.13 6.41 -15.00
N SER A 32 -0.98 6.96 -14.46
CA SER A 32 -1.03 8.33 -13.91
C SER A 32 -0.96 8.30 -12.38
N THR A 33 -0.07 9.13 -11.83
CA THR A 33 0.12 9.32 -10.40
C THR A 33 -1.04 10.10 -9.80
N GLU A 34 -1.53 11.11 -10.52
CA GLU A 34 -2.65 11.95 -10.10
C GLU A 34 -3.95 11.13 -9.94
N VAL A 35 -4.21 10.20 -10.87
CA VAL A 35 -5.36 9.29 -10.77
C VAL A 35 -5.20 8.30 -9.60
N ALA A 36 -3.97 7.82 -9.34
CA ALA A 36 -3.71 6.93 -8.21
C ALA A 36 -3.99 7.62 -6.87
N GLU A 37 -3.53 8.85 -6.69
CA GLU A 37 -3.79 9.65 -5.49
C GLU A 37 -5.29 9.87 -5.28
N LEU A 38 -6.03 10.24 -6.34
CA LEU A 38 -7.47 10.43 -6.26
C LEU A 38 -8.20 9.15 -5.85
N LEU A 39 -7.81 7.99 -6.39
CA LEU A 39 -8.42 6.71 -6.06
C LEU A 39 -8.11 6.26 -4.63
N VAL A 40 -6.85 6.38 -4.19
CA VAL A 40 -6.44 5.99 -2.84
C VAL A 40 -7.04 6.92 -1.79
N ASN A 41 -7.11 8.23 -2.04
CA ASN A 41 -7.76 9.17 -1.14
C ASN A 41 -9.27 8.88 -0.99
N ASP A 42 -9.95 8.50 -2.07
CA ASP A 42 -11.36 8.11 -2.01
C ASP A 42 -11.58 6.85 -1.16
N ILE A 43 -10.65 5.89 -1.25
CA ILE A 43 -10.67 4.64 -0.47
C ILE A 43 -10.42 4.89 1.03
N CYS A 44 -9.44 5.73 1.36
CA CYS A 44 -8.96 5.87 2.74
C CYS A 44 -9.74 6.88 3.58
N TRP A 45 -10.44 7.84 2.96
CA TRP A 45 -11.09 8.96 3.65
C TRP A 45 -12.61 9.03 3.45
N SER A 46 -13.22 8.10 2.70
CA SER A 46 -14.67 7.97 2.73
C SER A 46 -15.09 7.40 4.08
N SER A 47 -16.11 8.00 4.70
CA SER A 47 -16.57 7.78 6.09
C SER A 47 -16.92 6.33 6.46
N ASN A 48 -16.92 5.42 5.48
CA ASN A 48 -16.80 3.99 5.65
C ASN A 48 -15.87 3.48 4.55
N VAL A 49 -14.87 2.66 4.87
CA VAL A 49 -14.06 1.93 3.88
C VAL A 49 -15.03 1.14 2.99
N SER A 50 -15.37 1.70 1.83
CA SER A 50 -16.34 1.09 0.93
C SER A 50 -15.65 -0.09 0.24
N PRO A 51 -16.06 -1.35 0.48
CA PRO A 51 -15.48 -2.49 -0.22
C PRO A 51 -15.61 -2.37 -1.74
N MET A 52 -16.55 -1.55 -2.21
CA MET A 52 -16.72 -1.25 -3.62
C MET A 52 -15.56 -0.42 -4.17
N ALA A 53 -15.04 0.58 -3.45
CA ALA A 53 -13.95 1.43 -3.93
C ALA A 53 -12.68 0.63 -4.26
N TRP A 54 -12.38 -0.39 -3.46
CA TRP A 54 -11.28 -1.33 -3.72
C TRP A 54 -11.43 -2.09 -5.04
N LYS A 55 -12.66 -2.45 -5.45
CA LYS A 55 -12.89 -3.11 -6.74
C LYS A 55 -12.52 -2.20 -7.92
N TYR A 56 -12.81 -0.90 -7.80
CA TYR A 56 -12.45 0.08 -8.82
C TYR A 56 -10.94 0.25 -8.93
N LEU A 57 -10.24 0.31 -7.78
CA LEU A 57 -8.77 0.34 -7.75
C LEU A 57 -8.16 -0.92 -8.38
N GLU A 58 -8.68 -2.10 -8.03
CA GLU A 58 -8.21 -3.37 -8.61
C GLU A 58 -8.37 -3.38 -10.13
N LYS A 59 -9.52 -2.93 -10.66
CA LYS A 59 -9.70 -2.82 -12.11
C LYS A 59 -8.82 -1.76 -12.74
N ALA A 60 -8.59 -0.62 -12.09
CA ALA A 60 -7.68 0.41 -12.56
C ALA A 60 -6.24 -0.11 -12.71
N LEU A 61 -5.79 -0.95 -11.78
CA LEU A 61 -4.50 -1.64 -11.86
C LEU A 61 -4.45 -2.61 -13.04
N VAL A 62 -5.48 -3.45 -13.20
CA VAL A 62 -5.55 -4.45 -14.29
C VAL A 62 -5.51 -3.80 -15.67
N VAL A 63 -6.21 -2.67 -15.86
CA VAL A 63 -6.19 -1.95 -17.14
C VAL A 63 -5.00 -0.99 -17.28
N GLY A 64 -4.12 -0.90 -16.28
CA GLY A 64 -2.91 -0.08 -16.32
C GLY A 64 -3.15 1.43 -16.26
N ILE A 65 -4.23 1.89 -15.63
CA ILE A 65 -4.47 3.33 -15.39
C ILE A 65 -3.50 3.87 -14.33
N VAL A 66 -3.15 3.04 -13.35
CA VAL A 66 -2.30 3.38 -12.19
C VAL A 66 -1.20 2.35 -12.02
N SER A 67 -0.07 2.75 -11.46
CA SER A 67 1.05 1.84 -11.17
C SER A 67 0.80 1.07 -9.87
N PRO A 68 0.95 -0.26 -9.85
CA PRO A 68 0.92 -1.05 -8.62
C PRO A 68 1.90 -0.55 -7.55
N LEU A 69 3.14 -0.22 -7.92
CA LEU A 69 4.15 0.22 -6.95
C LEU A 69 3.74 1.54 -6.27
N PHE A 70 3.26 2.50 -7.05
CA PHE A 70 2.84 3.79 -6.49
C PHE A 70 1.57 3.67 -5.64
N VAL A 71 0.60 2.86 -6.06
CA VAL A 71 -0.59 2.57 -5.26
C VAL A 71 -0.20 1.92 -3.93
N LEU A 72 0.75 0.99 -3.93
CA LEU A 72 1.23 0.35 -2.70
C LEU A 72 1.93 1.34 -1.76
N ALA A 73 2.70 2.29 -2.29
CA ALA A 73 3.32 3.36 -1.51
C ALA A 73 2.27 4.27 -0.84
N LEU A 74 1.27 4.74 -1.61
CA LEU A 74 0.17 5.55 -1.07
C LEU A 74 -0.64 4.80 0.00
N LEU A 75 -0.93 3.52 -0.24
CA LEU A 75 -1.67 2.68 0.70
C LEU A 75 -0.84 2.35 1.94
N SER A 76 0.48 2.18 1.84
CA SER A 76 1.26 1.85 3.03
C SER A 76 1.28 3.01 4.04
N GLU A 77 1.43 4.24 3.57
CA GLU A 77 1.40 5.45 4.42
C GLU A 77 0.00 5.72 5.00
N SER A 78 -1.07 5.28 4.33
CA SER A 78 -2.44 5.55 4.75
C SER A 78 -3.12 4.39 5.50
N VAL A 79 -2.78 3.13 5.23
CA VAL A 79 -3.48 1.96 5.76
C VAL A 79 -2.75 1.33 6.94
N ILE A 80 -1.42 1.23 6.90
CA ILE A 80 -0.64 0.60 7.98
C ILE A 80 -0.83 1.32 9.34
N PRO A 81 -0.85 2.66 9.41
CA PRO A 81 -1.11 3.38 10.67
C PRO A 81 -2.50 3.09 11.26
N ARG A 82 -3.46 2.70 10.42
CA ARG A 82 -4.85 2.42 10.78
C ARG A 82 -5.17 0.93 10.87
N ARG A 83 -4.17 0.05 10.83
CA ARG A 83 -4.39 -1.40 10.76
C ARG A 83 -5.20 -2.00 11.90
N ARG A 84 -5.13 -1.42 13.11
CA ARG A 84 -5.91 -1.86 14.28
C ARG A 84 -7.36 -1.37 14.24
N SER A 85 -7.58 -0.12 13.86
CA SER A 85 -8.93 0.47 13.75
C SER A 85 -9.66 0.06 12.46
N GLN A 86 -8.93 -0.31 11.41
CA GLN A 86 -9.46 -0.73 10.11
C GLN A 86 -8.80 -2.02 9.59
N PRO A 87 -8.94 -3.17 10.27
CA PRO A 87 -8.27 -4.42 9.90
C PRO A 87 -8.69 -4.97 8.53
N ALA A 88 -9.89 -4.63 8.04
CA ALA A 88 -10.33 -5.00 6.70
C ALA A 88 -9.57 -4.25 5.59
N ALA A 89 -9.27 -2.96 5.80
CA ALA A 89 -8.47 -2.19 4.84
C ALA A 89 -7.03 -2.71 4.80
N TYR A 90 -6.46 -3.01 5.97
CA TYR A 90 -5.13 -3.61 6.06
C TYR A 90 -5.07 -4.99 5.40
N ARG A 91 -6.11 -5.82 5.57
CA ARG A 91 -6.20 -7.10 4.84
C ARG A 91 -6.11 -6.90 3.33
N LEU A 92 -6.90 -5.98 2.78
CA LEU A 92 -6.91 -5.72 1.34
C LEU A 92 -5.58 -5.16 0.83
N TYR A 93 -4.92 -4.31 1.62
CA TYR A 93 -3.55 -3.86 1.35
C TYR A 93 -2.56 -5.04 1.27
N LEU A 94 -2.56 -5.94 2.27
CA LEU A 94 -1.66 -7.09 2.29
C LEU A 94 -1.88 -8.03 1.09
N GLU A 95 -3.14 -8.28 0.71
CA GLU A 95 -3.46 -9.08 -0.48
C GLU A 95 -2.96 -8.44 -1.77
N LEU A 96 -3.09 -7.11 -1.87
CA LEU A 96 -2.57 -6.35 -3.01
C LEU A 96 -1.03 -6.39 -3.04
N LEU A 97 -0.40 -6.21 -1.88
CA LEU A 97 1.05 -6.25 -1.71
C LEU A 97 1.63 -7.59 -2.15
N ARG A 98 1.04 -8.70 -1.68
CA ARG A 98 1.42 -10.07 -2.03
C ARG A 98 1.36 -10.29 -3.54
N ARG A 99 0.33 -9.75 -4.20
CA ARG A 99 0.13 -9.89 -5.65
C ARG A 99 1.14 -9.11 -6.50
N HIS A 100 1.59 -7.95 -6.04
CA HIS A 100 2.32 -6.99 -6.88
C HIS A 100 3.78 -6.74 -6.51
N VAL A 101 4.22 -6.96 -5.26
CA VAL A 101 5.65 -6.75 -4.90
C VAL A 101 6.53 -7.91 -5.34
N VAL A 102 6.03 -9.14 -5.36
CA VAL A 102 6.80 -10.30 -5.78
C VAL A 102 7.17 -10.26 -7.28
N PRO A 103 6.27 -9.86 -8.21
CA PRO A 103 6.60 -9.71 -9.64
C PRO A 103 7.19 -8.33 -10.01
N LEU A 104 8.08 -7.76 -9.17
CA LEU A 104 8.65 -6.41 -9.35
C LEU A 104 9.24 -6.15 -10.75
N ALA A 105 9.75 -7.18 -11.43
CA ALA A 105 10.45 -7.07 -12.71
C ALA A 105 9.58 -6.54 -13.87
N SER A 106 8.25 -6.73 -13.83
CA SER A 106 7.35 -6.19 -14.87
C SER A 106 7.21 -4.67 -14.80
N GLU A 107 7.46 -4.07 -13.63
CA GLU A 107 7.26 -2.65 -13.37
C GLU A 107 8.51 -1.81 -13.69
N VAL A 108 9.71 -2.39 -13.58
CA VAL A 108 10.99 -1.68 -13.75
C VAL A 108 11.25 -1.20 -15.18
N ASN A 109 10.67 -1.89 -16.17
CA ASN A 109 10.77 -1.52 -17.58
C ASN A 109 9.50 -0.82 -18.11
N GLY A 110 8.60 -0.41 -17.20
CA GLY A 110 7.31 0.17 -17.54
C GLY A 110 7.40 1.62 -18.05
N PRO A 111 6.38 2.10 -18.76
CA PRO A 111 6.26 3.52 -19.07
C PRO A 111 6.20 4.34 -17.77
N MET A 112 6.73 5.56 -17.80
CA MET A 112 6.74 6.48 -16.65
C MET A 112 7.52 5.98 -15.42
N TYR A 113 8.34 4.92 -15.52
CA TYR A 113 9.09 4.34 -14.39
C TYR A 113 9.82 5.40 -13.54
N ARG A 114 10.53 6.34 -14.17
CA ARG A 114 11.21 7.44 -13.46
C ARG A 114 10.23 8.29 -12.63
N LYS A 115 9.16 8.79 -13.26
CA LYS A 115 8.14 9.62 -12.60
C LYS A 115 7.47 8.85 -11.45
N ILE A 116 7.21 7.56 -11.64
CA ILE A 116 6.63 6.67 -10.61
C ILE A 116 7.59 6.58 -9.41
N MET A 117 8.88 6.30 -9.64
CA MET A 117 9.86 6.19 -8.56
C MET A 117 10.03 7.51 -7.81
N GLU A 118 10.09 8.64 -8.52
CA GLU A 118 10.12 9.98 -7.91
C GLU A 118 8.87 10.23 -7.05
N SER A 119 7.68 9.84 -7.52
CA SER A 119 6.44 10.00 -6.74
C SER A 119 6.41 9.08 -5.51
N ILE A 120 6.99 7.87 -5.59
CA ILE A 120 7.14 6.98 -4.44
C ILE A 120 8.08 7.60 -3.40
N ASP A 121 9.20 8.18 -3.83
CA ASP A 121 10.12 8.92 -2.97
C ASP A 121 9.41 10.10 -2.27
N ASP A 122 8.59 10.85 -3.01
CA ASP A 122 7.84 11.98 -2.46
C ASP A 122 6.82 11.55 -1.39
N VAL A 123 6.13 10.42 -1.61
CA VAL A 123 5.11 9.89 -0.67
C VAL A 123 5.75 9.28 0.57
N LEU A 124 6.81 8.48 0.41
CA LEU A 124 7.43 7.75 1.52
C LEU A 124 8.64 8.45 2.10
N HIS A 125 9.04 9.60 1.55
CA HIS A 125 10.23 10.35 1.94
C HIS A 125 11.49 9.47 1.99
N LEU A 126 11.68 8.60 0.99
CA LEU A 126 12.71 7.54 1.02
C LEU A 126 14.13 8.12 1.10
N SER A 127 14.47 9.04 0.20
CA SER A 127 15.78 9.70 0.14
C SER A 127 16.12 10.39 1.46
N GLN A 128 15.11 10.99 2.10
CA GLN A 128 15.27 11.65 3.40
C GLN A 128 15.42 10.62 4.53
N ARG A 129 14.58 9.60 4.58
CA ARG A 129 14.58 8.56 5.62
C ARG A 129 15.88 7.75 5.62
N PHE A 130 16.42 7.44 4.44
CA PHE A 130 17.65 6.67 4.29
C PHE A 130 18.91 7.54 4.15
N SER A 131 18.77 8.87 4.13
CA SER A 131 19.90 9.82 3.94
C SER A 131 20.71 9.56 2.67
N ILE A 132 20.05 9.08 1.62
CA ILE A 132 20.64 8.79 0.31
C ILE A 132 20.21 9.91 -0.64
N LEU A 133 21.18 10.69 -1.14
CA LEU A 133 20.91 11.87 -1.97
C LEU A 133 20.59 11.54 -3.44
N SER A 134 20.85 10.30 -3.86
CA SER A 134 20.64 9.90 -5.26
C SER A 134 19.19 9.50 -5.49
N LYS A 135 18.49 10.27 -6.34
CA LYS A 135 17.13 9.95 -6.81
C LYS A 135 17.14 9.04 -8.03
N GLU A 136 18.15 8.16 -8.15
CA GLU A 136 18.18 7.19 -9.24
C GLU A 136 17.02 6.19 -9.09
N PRO A 137 16.19 5.97 -10.14
CA PRO A 137 15.02 5.10 -10.03
C PRO A 137 15.31 3.67 -9.57
N GLY A 138 16.50 3.12 -9.85
CA GLY A 138 16.91 1.81 -9.36
C GLY A 138 17.19 1.79 -7.86
N LEU A 139 17.71 2.90 -7.31
CA LEU A 139 17.99 3.04 -5.89
C LEU A 139 16.70 3.28 -5.09
N LEU A 140 15.82 4.14 -5.60
CA LEU A 140 14.48 4.35 -5.02
C LEU A 140 13.68 3.05 -4.96
N LEU A 141 13.84 2.15 -5.93
CA LEU A 141 13.23 0.82 -5.88
C LEU A 141 13.78 -0.05 -4.73
N VAL A 142 15.08 -0.02 -4.51
CA VAL A 142 15.74 -0.74 -3.40
C VAL A 142 15.23 -0.21 -2.07
N GLU A 143 15.21 1.11 -1.91
CA GLU A 143 14.68 1.80 -0.74
C GLU A 143 13.20 1.50 -0.52
N PHE A 144 12.39 1.49 -1.58
CA PHE A 144 10.98 1.14 -1.51
C PHE A 144 10.75 -0.29 -1.00
N VAL A 145 11.44 -1.28 -1.58
CA VAL A 145 11.32 -2.68 -1.14
C VAL A 145 11.73 -2.83 0.32
N PHE A 146 12.81 -2.16 0.72
CA PHE A 146 13.28 -2.17 2.10
C PHE A 146 12.30 -1.49 3.05
N ALA A 147 11.75 -0.33 2.66
CA ALA A 147 10.74 0.40 3.41
C ALA A 147 9.49 -0.44 3.65
N ILE A 148 8.99 -1.15 2.65
CA ILE A 148 7.83 -2.05 2.80
C ILE A 148 8.12 -3.15 3.82
N VAL A 149 9.27 -3.81 3.73
CA VAL A 149 9.64 -4.87 4.70
C VAL A 149 9.77 -4.30 6.10
N TRP A 150 10.39 -3.13 6.26
CA TRP A 150 10.53 -2.47 7.56
C TRP A 150 9.16 -2.09 8.13
N GLN A 151 8.28 -1.47 7.35
CA GLN A 151 6.93 -1.12 7.78
C GLN A 151 6.13 -2.33 8.24
N LEU A 152 6.19 -3.46 7.52
CA LEU A 152 5.52 -4.70 7.92
C LEU A 152 6.12 -5.31 9.19
N LEU A 153 7.44 -5.27 9.35
CA LEU A 153 8.13 -5.77 10.52
C LEU A 153 7.74 -4.97 11.76
N ASP A 154 7.90 -3.65 11.72
CA ASP A 154 7.57 -2.76 12.83
C ASP A 154 6.08 -2.86 13.18
N ALA A 155 5.19 -2.90 12.19
CA ALA A 155 3.75 -3.05 12.41
C ALA A 155 3.41 -4.37 13.12
N SER A 156 4.05 -5.47 12.70
CA SER A 156 3.83 -6.80 13.28
C SER A 156 4.42 -6.90 14.68
N LEU A 157 5.60 -6.31 14.93
CA LEU A 157 6.19 -6.23 16.26
C LEU A 157 5.35 -5.37 17.20
N ASP A 158 4.82 -4.24 16.73
CA ASP A 158 3.93 -3.39 17.52
C ASP A 158 2.65 -4.14 17.87
N ASP A 159 2.06 -4.84 16.90
CA ASP A 159 0.82 -5.62 17.05
C ASP A 159 0.94 -6.80 18.04
N GLU A 160 2.14 -7.37 18.17
CA GLU A 160 2.48 -8.41 19.16
C GLU A 160 3.05 -7.83 20.47
N GLY A 161 3.13 -6.50 20.62
CA GLY A 161 3.68 -5.84 21.82
C GLY A 161 5.20 -6.01 22.00
N LEU A 162 5.91 -6.38 20.95
CA LEU A 162 7.35 -6.65 20.94
C LEU A 162 8.19 -5.43 20.53
N LEU A 163 7.58 -4.43 19.88
CA LEU A 163 8.33 -3.27 19.37
C LEU A 163 9.02 -2.47 20.50
N GLU A 164 8.40 -2.38 21.68
CA GLU A 164 8.99 -1.69 22.84
C GLU A 164 10.24 -2.38 23.41
N LEU A 165 10.45 -3.65 23.07
CA LEU A 165 11.61 -4.45 23.49
C LEU A 165 12.82 -4.20 22.59
N VAL A 166 12.65 -3.53 21.44
CA VAL A 166 13.73 -3.22 20.50
C VAL A 166 14.52 -2.00 20.99
N PRO A 167 15.87 -2.08 21.12
CA PRO A 167 16.71 -1.02 21.71
C PRO A 167 16.55 0.35 21.04
N GLU A 168 16.24 0.38 19.74
CA GLU A 168 16.11 1.59 18.92
C GLU A 168 14.80 2.37 19.18
N LYS A 169 13.87 1.81 19.96
CA LYS A 169 12.71 2.42 20.66
C LYS A 169 11.76 3.37 19.90
N LYS A 170 12.00 3.71 18.64
CA LYS A 170 11.14 4.58 17.83
C LYS A 170 11.16 4.10 16.40
N SER A 171 10.04 3.53 15.95
CA SER A 171 9.82 3.32 14.53
C SER A 171 9.98 4.65 13.80
N THR A 172 10.72 4.64 12.69
CA THR A 172 10.87 5.78 11.76
C THR A 172 9.58 6.04 10.96
N TRP A 173 8.61 5.14 11.09
CA TRP A 173 7.35 5.12 10.37
C TRP A 173 6.20 5.54 11.28
N SER A 174 5.14 6.06 10.67
CA SER A 174 3.88 6.47 11.28
C SER A 174 3.04 5.26 11.76
N ILE A 175 3.64 4.29 12.44
CA ILE A 175 3.02 2.98 12.74
C ILE A 175 2.15 3.02 14.00
N LYS A 176 2.27 4.06 14.83
CA LYS A 176 1.41 4.21 16.01
C LYS A 176 -0.06 4.25 15.58
N PRO A 177 -0.94 3.46 16.20
CA PRO A 177 -2.35 3.42 15.84
C PRO A 177 -2.93 4.84 15.91
N GLN A 178 -3.46 5.34 14.79
CA GLN A 178 -4.40 6.45 14.84
C GLN A 178 -5.73 5.87 15.34
N GLU A 179 -5.93 5.98 16.65
CA GLU A 179 -7.22 5.70 17.29
C GLU A 179 -8.24 6.72 16.75
N MET A 180 -9.18 6.25 15.93
CA MET A 180 -10.43 6.97 15.74
C MET A 180 -11.32 6.63 16.93
N GLU A 181 -11.83 7.63 17.63
CA GLU A 181 -12.95 7.46 18.57
C GLU A 181 -14.14 6.89 17.78
N ILE A 182 -14.32 5.57 17.86
CA ILE A 182 -15.53 4.91 17.39
C ILE A 182 -16.46 4.90 18.59
N ASP A 183 -17.63 5.50 18.44
CA ASP A 183 -18.69 5.52 19.45
C ASP A 183 -19.03 4.07 19.85
N ASP A 184 -18.57 3.67 21.04
CA ASP A 184 -18.54 2.30 21.54
C ASP A 184 -19.95 1.74 21.82
N HIS A 185 -20.96 2.60 21.70
CA HIS A 185 -22.36 2.29 22.04
C HIS A 185 -23.08 1.38 21.03
N ILE A 186 -22.45 0.94 19.92
CA ILE A 186 -23.13 0.16 18.85
C ILE A 186 -22.39 -1.14 18.46
N VAL A 187 -21.24 -1.47 19.08
CA VAL A 187 -20.46 -2.65 18.66
C VAL A 187 -20.86 -3.91 19.43
N GLY A 188 -21.77 -4.71 18.85
CA GLY A 188 -22.13 -6.01 19.42
C GLY A 188 -20.96 -7.02 19.42
N GLU A 189 -20.90 -7.91 20.42
CA GLU A 189 -19.83 -8.89 20.68
C GLU A 189 -19.35 -9.67 19.43
N LYS A 190 -20.28 -10.05 18.53
CA LYS A 190 -19.95 -10.78 17.29
C LYS A 190 -19.10 -9.97 16.29
N LYS A 191 -19.23 -8.64 16.26
CA LYS A 191 -18.39 -7.78 15.41
C LYS A 191 -16.98 -7.65 16.00
N MET A 192 -16.87 -7.57 17.33
CA MET A 192 -15.60 -7.50 18.04
C MET A 192 -14.78 -8.78 17.83
N ASP A 193 -15.39 -9.96 17.99
CA ASP A 193 -14.73 -11.26 17.75
C ASP A 193 -14.26 -11.42 16.29
N ARG A 194 -15.08 -11.00 15.31
CA ARG A 194 -14.69 -11.04 13.89
C ARG A 194 -13.52 -10.10 13.58
N SER A 195 -13.50 -8.92 14.19
CA SER A 195 -12.41 -7.95 14.04
C SER A 195 -11.11 -8.47 14.64
N ASP A 196 -11.17 -9.08 15.84
CA ASP A 196 -10.01 -9.66 16.52
C ASP A 196 -9.42 -10.87 15.75
N ARG A 197 -10.27 -11.74 15.22
CA ARG A 197 -9.82 -12.83 14.33
C ARG A 197 -9.16 -12.31 13.06
N LEU A 198 -9.73 -11.28 12.44
CA LEU A 198 -9.16 -10.69 11.22
C LEU A 198 -7.81 -10.02 11.51
N TYR A 199 -7.71 -9.30 12.62
CA TYR A 199 -6.48 -8.69 13.11
C TYR A 199 -5.36 -9.74 13.24
N LYS A 200 -5.59 -10.83 13.98
CA LYS A 200 -4.59 -11.92 14.14
C LYS A 200 -4.16 -12.53 12.81
N THR A 201 -5.13 -12.82 11.92
CA THR A 201 -4.81 -13.38 10.59
C THR A 201 -4.05 -12.40 9.68
N ASN A 202 -4.19 -11.09 9.88
CA ASN A 202 -3.41 -10.09 9.15
C ASN A 202 -1.94 -10.09 9.59
N ILE A 203 -1.65 -10.24 10.88
CA ILE A 203 -0.26 -10.35 11.39
C ILE A 203 0.42 -11.57 10.74
N THR A 204 -0.25 -12.73 10.76
CA THR A 204 0.27 -13.93 10.11
C THR A 204 0.53 -13.70 8.62
N LEU A 205 -0.39 -13.06 7.90
CA LEU A 205 -0.20 -12.76 6.48
C LEU A 205 0.96 -11.79 6.23
N ALA A 206 1.13 -10.76 7.07
CA ALA A 206 2.26 -9.84 6.95
C ALA A 206 3.61 -10.56 7.10
N ILE A 207 3.70 -11.48 8.08
CA ILE A 207 4.89 -12.33 8.28
C ILE A 207 5.11 -13.26 7.08
N GLU A 208 4.06 -13.87 6.54
CA GLU A 208 4.14 -14.70 5.33
C GLU A 208 4.69 -13.90 4.14
N ILE A 209 4.16 -12.69 3.90
CA ILE A 209 4.62 -11.82 2.80
C ILE A 209 6.09 -11.45 2.97
N MET A 210 6.53 -11.09 4.18
CA MET A 210 7.96 -10.87 4.45
C MET A 210 8.77 -12.13 4.10
N GLY A 211 8.33 -13.31 4.52
CA GLY A 211 8.96 -14.59 4.17
C GLY A 211 9.03 -14.84 2.66
N GLU A 212 7.99 -14.51 1.91
CA GLU A 212 7.96 -14.60 0.45
C GLU A 212 8.96 -13.66 -0.22
N LEU A 213 9.08 -12.42 0.27
CA LEU A 213 10.08 -11.45 -0.19
C LEU A 213 11.51 -11.93 0.06
N TYR A 214 11.77 -12.57 1.21
CA TYR A 214 13.07 -13.17 1.49
C TYR A 214 13.37 -14.43 0.66
N ARG A 215 12.36 -15.17 0.21
CA ARG A 215 12.54 -16.36 -0.64
C ARG A 215 12.69 -16.02 -2.12
N ASN A 216 12.12 -14.91 -2.58
CA ASN A 216 12.25 -14.48 -3.96
C ASN A 216 13.68 -13.99 -4.24
N LYS A 217 14.30 -14.50 -5.32
CA LYS A 217 15.72 -14.24 -5.65
C LYS A 217 16.03 -12.76 -5.90
N VAL A 218 15.10 -12.01 -6.50
CA VAL A 218 15.30 -10.60 -6.84
C VAL A 218 15.19 -9.75 -5.58
N THR A 219 14.08 -9.88 -4.84
CA THR A 219 13.84 -9.10 -3.62
C THR A 219 14.84 -9.46 -2.53
N SER A 220 15.21 -10.73 -2.35
CA SER A 220 16.26 -11.12 -1.40
C SER A 220 17.63 -10.52 -1.75
N ARG A 221 17.97 -10.42 -3.04
CA ARG A 221 19.21 -9.77 -3.46
C ARG A 221 19.15 -8.26 -3.22
N ILE A 222 18.01 -7.63 -3.48
CA ILE A 222 17.77 -6.21 -3.14
C ILE A 222 17.96 -5.98 -1.63
N LEU A 223 17.32 -6.78 -0.79
CA LEU A 223 17.43 -6.68 0.68
C LEU A 223 18.86 -6.95 1.18
N TYR A 224 19.56 -7.89 0.54
CA TYR A 224 20.97 -8.14 0.85
C TYR A 224 21.86 -6.94 0.49
N LEU A 225 21.63 -6.31 -0.66
CA LEU A 225 22.35 -5.10 -1.06
C LEU A 225 22.03 -3.92 -0.14
N ALA A 226 20.76 -3.75 0.22
CA ALA A 226 20.31 -2.76 1.20
C ALA A 226 21.08 -2.91 2.51
N ARG A 227 21.07 -4.10 3.11
CA ARG A 227 21.81 -4.41 4.36
C ARG A 227 23.30 -4.10 4.31
N LEU A 228 23.94 -4.19 3.14
CA LEU A 228 25.38 -3.92 3.02
C LEU A 228 25.71 -2.43 2.90
N ASN A 229 24.74 -1.60 2.52
CA ASN A 229 25.00 -0.21 2.09
C ASN A 229 24.15 0.83 2.85
N MET A 230 23.17 0.40 3.64
CA MET A 230 22.34 1.20 4.55
C MET A 230 22.52 0.69 5.98
#